data_AF-A0A2V8USL8-F1
#
_entry.id   AF-A0A2V8USL8-F1
#
_cell.length_a   1.000
_cell.length_b   1.000
_cell.length_c   1.000
_cell.angle_alpha   90.00
_cell.angle_beta   90.00
_cell.angle_gamma   90.00
#
_symmetry.space_group_name_H-M   'P 1'
#
loop_
_entity.id
_entity.type
_entity.pdbx_description
1 polymer ?
#
loop_
_entity_poly.entity_id
_entity_poly.type
_entity_poly.pdbx_seq_one_letter_code
_entity_poly.pdbx_strand_id
1 'polypeptide(L)'
;MAITDERREQARELFHAACQAQMQGRFEQAVELYRGSIAAYPTAEAYTFLGWTYHFQGKLEQAIEECKNAITIDPTFGNPYNDIGSYLIEQQKFDDAIPWLERAIRSSRYEAYHFPGTTWDTRPRSQGNVHAGPAVLSQGARD
;
A
#
# COMPACT_ATOMS: atom_id res chain seq x y z
N MET A 1 3.35 -13.40 24.89
CA MET A 1 3.12 -12.22 24.02
C MET A 1 4.40 -11.65 23.40
N ALA A 2 5.62 -11.99 23.85
CA ALA A 2 6.87 -11.43 23.30
C ALA A 2 7.25 -11.91 21.88
N ILE A 3 7.05 -13.19 21.55
CA ILE A 3 7.51 -13.78 20.27
C ILE A 3 6.78 -13.18 19.05
N THR A 4 5.51 -12.79 19.22
CA THR A 4 4.73 -12.16 18.14
C THR A 4 5.17 -10.74 17.84
N ASP A 5 5.64 -10.01 18.85
CA ASP A 5 6.13 -8.64 18.68
C ASP A 5 7.52 -8.61 18.05
N GLU A 6 8.40 -9.56 18.42
CA GLU A 6 9.72 -9.73 17.79
C GLU A 6 9.61 -10.06 16.29
N ARG A 7 8.70 -10.97 15.91
CA ARG A 7 8.47 -11.32 14.50
C ARG A 7 7.92 -10.16 13.69
N ARG A 8 7.04 -9.34 14.29
CA ARG A 8 6.50 -8.14 13.64
C ARG A 8 7.57 -7.07 13.45
N GLU A 9 8.42 -6.86 14.44
CA GLU A 9 9.53 -5.90 14.32
C GLU A 9 10.55 -6.37 13.28
N GLN A 10 10.90 -7.66 13.28
CA GLN A 10 11.75 -8.24 12.24
C GLN A 10 11.15 -8.06 10.84
N ALA A 11 9.86 -8.34 10.68
CA ALA A 11 9.16 -8.14 9.40
C ALA A 11 9.19 -6.68 8.95
N ARG A 12 9.04 -5.74 9.89
CA ARG A 12 9.09 -4.30 9.64
C ARG A 12 10.47 -3.85 9.17
N GLU A 13 11.53 -4.30 9.82
CA GLU A 13 12.92 -4.00 9.41
C GLU A 13 13.21 -4.52 8.00
N LEU A 14 12.82 -5.77 7.71
CA LEU A 14 12.95 -6.36 6.38
C LEU A 14 12.14 -5.58 5.33
N PHE A 15 10.94 -5.15 5.69
CA PHE A 15 10.08 -4.35 4.82
C PHE A 15 10.69 -2.97 4.52
N HIS A 16 11.26 -2.28 5.50
CA HIS A 16 11.96 -1.00 5.30
C HIS A 16 13.18 -1.17 4.39
N ALA A 17 13.99 -2.22 4.62
CA ALA A 17 15.14 -2.53 3.78
C ALA A 17 14.72 -2.87 2.34
N ALA A 18 13.62 -3.60 2.17
CA ALA A 18 13.04 -3.92 0.86
C ALA A 18 12.63 -2.66 0.10
N CYS A 19 11.94 -1.73 0.77
CA CYS A 19 11.54 -0.45 0.20
C CYS A 19 12.75 0.37 -0.26
N GLN A 20 13.80 0.43 0.57
CA GLN A 20 15.06 1.09 0.22
C GLN A 20 15.71 0.48 -1.03
N ALA A 21 15.76 -0.86 -1.11
CA ALA A 21 16.30 -1.56 -2.27
C ALA A 21 15.48 -1.30 -3.54
N GLN A 22 14.14 -1.32 -3.43
CA GLN A 22 13.22 -1.03 -4.53
C GLN A 22 13.38 0.40 -5.04
N MET A 23 13.46 1.39 -4.15
CA MET A 23 13.69 2.80 -4.50
C MET A 23 15.03 3.01 -5.23
N GLN A 24 16.02 2.16 -4.95
CA GLN A 24 17.34 2.19 -5.59
C GLN A 24 17.40 1.34 -6.88
N GLY A 25 16.26 0.80 -7.33
CA GLY A 25 16.16 -0.02 -8.55
C GLY A 25 16.74 -1.43 -8.42
N ARG A 26 17.13 -1.87 -7.21
CA ARG A 26 17.65 -3.22 -6.96
C ARG A 26 16.50 -4.19 -6.72
N PHE A 27 15.77 -4.49 -7.79
CA PHE A 27 14.50 -5.20 -7.70
C PHE A 27 14.64 -6.66 -7.23
N GLU A 28 15.71 -7.37 -7.62
CA GLU A 28 15.95 -8.75 -7.17
C GLU A 28 16.19 -8.79 -5.66
N GLN A 29 16.99 -7.85 -5.14
CA GLN A 29 17.22 -7.73 -3.70
C GLN A 29 15.94 -7.37 -2.95
N ALA A 30 15.13 -6.44 -3.50
CA ALA A 30 13.86 -6.05 -2.91
C ALA A 30 12.89 -7.24 -2.80
N VAL A 31 12.80 -8.09 -3.84
CA VAL A 31 11.96 -9.30 -3.82
C VAL A 31 12.34 -10.21 -2.65
N GLU A 32 13.63 -10.50 -2.47
CA GLU A 32 14.09 -11.38 -1.40
C GLU A 32 13.80 -10.79 -0.01
N LEU A 33 13.99 -9.48 0.16
CA LEU A 33 13.70 -8.79 1.41
C LEU A 33 12.18 -8.74 1.71
N TYR A 34 11.33 -8.50 0.72
CA TYR A 34 9.88 -8.56 0.89
C TYR A 34 9.40 -9.97 1.23
N ARG A 35 9.92 -11.01 0.56
CA ARG A 35 9.62 -12.40 0.90
C ARG A 35 10.05 -12.74 2.33
N GLY A 36 11.21 -12.26 2.76
CA GLY A 36 11.66 -12.37 4.14
C GLY A 36 10.72 -11.69 5.13
N SER A 37 10.26 -10.48 4.80
CA SER A 37 9.27 -9.75 5.61
C SER A 37 7.96 -10.54 5.75
N ILE A 38 7.43 -11.04 4.63
CA ILE A 38 6.20 -11.84 4.57
C ILE A 38 6.35 -13.14 5.39
N ALA A 39 7.50 -13.80 5.29
CA ALA A 39 7.78 -15.03 6.04
C ALA A 39 7.87 -14.78 7.56
N ALA A 40 8.38 -13.62 7.98
CA ALA A 40 8.42 -13.22 9.38
C ALA A 40 7.03 -12.85 9.91
N TYR A 41 6.31 -11.99 9.18
CA TYR A 41 4.93 -11.62 9.47
C TYR A 41 4.23 -11.10 8.20
N PRO A 42 3.22 -11.81 7.67
CA PRO A 42 2.54 -11.40 6.44
C PRO A 42 1.67 -10.16 6.68
N THR A 43 1.88 -9.14 5.86
CA THR A 43 1.05 -7.91 5.85
C THR A 43 0.56 -7.63 4.44
N ALA A 44 -0.55 -6.92 4.33
CA ALA A 44 -1.09 -6.56 3.02
C ALA A 44 -0.12 -5.64 2.27
N GLU A 45 0.57 -4.75 2.99
CA GLU A 45 1.59 -3.85 2.47
C GLU A 45 2.80 -4.60 1.90
N ALA A 46 3.31 -5.62 2.60
CA ALA A 46 4.45 -6.39 2.12
C ALA A 46 4.11 -7.12 0.81
N TYR A 47 2.91 -7.69 0.70
CA TYR A 47 2.42 -8.27 -0.54
C TYR A 47 2.22 -7.24 -1.66
N THR A 48 1.60 -6.09 -1.37
CA THR A 48 1.41 -5.01 -2.36
C THR A 48 2.74 -4.51 -2.93
N PHE A 49 3.72 -4.22 -2.07
CA PHE A 49 5.02 -3.71 -2.52
C PHE A 49 5.86 -4.78 -3.23
N LEU A 50 5.73 -6.05 -2.85
CA LEU A 50 6.29 -7.14 -3.63
C LEU A 50 5.65 -7.20 -5.03
N GLY A 51 4.33 -7.03 -5.11
CA GLY A 51 3.60 -6.91 -6.38
C GLY A 51 4.14 -5.78 -7.26
N TRP A 52 4.33 -4.58 -6.69
CA TRP A 52 4.95 -3.46 -7.39
C TRP A 52 6.37 -3.77 -7.87
N THR A 53 7.14 -4.50 -7.07
CA THR A 53 8.50 -4.91 -7.44
C THR A 53 8.49 -5.86 -8.63
N TYR A 54 7.54 -6.80 -8.70
CA TYR A 54 7.37 -7.65 -9.88
C TYR A 54 6.88 -6.86 -11.10
N HIS A 55 5.99 -5.88 -10.91
CA HIS A 55 5.56 -4.99 -11.98
C HIS A 55 6.73 -4.21 -12.59
N PHE A 56 7.62 -3.64 -11.78
CA PHE A 56 8.84 -2.99 -12.27
C PHE A 56 9.79 -3.93 -13.03
N GLN A 57 9.71 -5.24 -12.78
CA GLN A 57 10.43 -6.28 -13.54
C GLN A 57 9.66 -6.78 -14.77
N GLY A 58 8.48 -6.23 -15.07
CA GLY A 58 7.60 -6.67 -16.17
C GLY A 58 6.84 -7.97 -15.91
N LYS A 59 6.83 -8.47 -14.68
CA LYS A 59 6.20 -9.74 -14.28
C LYS A 59 4.77 -9.52 -13.80
N LEU A 60 3.89 -9.14 -14.73
CA LEU A 60 2.51 -8.71 -14.44
C LEU A 60 1.67 -9.78 -13.74
N GLU A 61 1.78 -11.04 -14.16
CA GLU A 61 1.02 -12.14 -13.56
C GLU A 61 1.41 -12.34 -12.09
N GLN A 62 2.72 -12.29 -11.80
CA GLN A 62 3.21 -12.40 -10.43
C GLN A 62 2.76 -11.20 -9.59
N ALA A 63 2.77 -9.99 -10.17
CA ALA A 63 2.30 -8.79 -9.50
C ALA A 63 0.81 -8.91 -9.09
N ILE A 64 -0.04 -9.40 -10.00
CA ILE A 64 -1.46 -9.65 -9.74
C ILE A 64 -1.67 -10.67 -8.62
N GLU A 65 -0.92 -11.78 -8.62
CA GLU A 65 -1.04 -12.79 -7.57
C GLU A 65 -0.67 -12.23 -6.19
N GLU A 66 0.37 -11.40 -6.08
CA GLU A 66 0.69 -10.77 -4.79
C GLU A 66 -0.37 -9.75 -4.35
N CYS A 67 -0.97 -9.00 -5.27
CA CYS A 67 -2.11 -8.15 -4.92
C CYS A 67 -3.31 -8.97 -4.41
N LYS A 68 -3.58 -10.16 -4.96
CA LYS A 68 -4.63 -11.06 -4.42
C LYS A 68 -4.28 -11.58 -3.02
N ASN A 69 -3.01 -11.87 -2.77
CA ASN A 69 -2.53 -12.22 -1.43
C ASN A 69 -2.76 -11.04 -0.45
N ALA A 70 -2.42 -9.82 -0.84
CA ALA A 70 -2.66 -8.62 -0.04
C ALA A 70 -4.14 -8.44 0.32
N ILE A 71 -5.04 -8.66 -0.64
CA ILE A 71 -6.51 -8.61 -0.42
C ILE A 71 -6.97 -9.68 0.56
N THR A 72 -6.36 -10.86 0.54
CA THR A 72 -6.66 -11.94 1.48
C THR A 72 -6.26 -11.56 2.92
N ILE A 73 -5.17 -10.80 3.08
CA ILE A 73 -4.73 -10.30 4.40
C ILE A 73 -5.59 -9.12 4.87
N ASP A 74 -5.87 -8.15 4.02
CA ASP A 74 -6.70 -6.99 4.33
C ASP A 74 -7.65 -6.66 3.15
N PRO A 75 -8.91 -7.14 3.20
CA PRO A 75 -9.91 -6.86 2.17
C PRO A 75 -10.33 -5.40 2.07
N THR A 76 -9.95 -4.57 3.05
CA THR A 76 -10.27 -3.14 3.10
C THR A 76 -9.19 -2.26 2.47
N PHE A 77 -8.01 -2.83 2.20
CA PHE A 77 -6.89 -2.14 1.58
C PHE A 77 -7.11 -1.98 0.07
N GLY A 78 -7.36 -0.75 -0.37
CA GLY A 78 -7.75 -0.39 -1.73
C GLY A 78 -6.64 -0.48 -2.77
N ASN A 79 -5.38 -0.29 -2.36
CA ASN A 79 -4.22 -0.27 -3.26
C ASN A 79 -4.11 -1.54 -4.12
N PRO A 80 -4.12 -2.77 -3.57
CA PRO A 80 -4.14 -4.00 -4.37
C PRO A 80 -5.20 -4.07 -5.46
N TYR A 81 -6.41 -3.58 -5.20
CA TYR A 81 -7.49 -3.60 -6.20
C TYR A 81 -7.18 -2.62 -7.34
N ASN A 82 -6.68 -1.42 -7.01
CA ASN A 82 -6.25 -0.45 -8.00
C ASN A 82 -5.09 -0.99 -8.86
N ASP A 83 -4.13 -1.64 -8.21
CA ASP A 83 -2.94 -2.18 -8.87
C ASP A 83 -3.31 -3.33 -9.83
N ILE A 84 -4.18 -4.27 -9.43
CA ILE A 84 -4.68 -5.31 -10.33
C ILE A 84 -5.38 -4.68 -11.54
N GLY A 85 -6.25 -3.70 -11.32
CA GLY A 85 -6.92 -2.97 -12.41
C GLY A 85 -5.91 -2.33 -13.37
N SER A 86 -4.86 -1.70 -12.84
CA SER A 86 -3.78 -1.08 -13.62
C SER A 86 -2.99 -2.12 -14.44
N TYR A 87 -2.64 -3.26 -13.83
CA TYR A 87 -1.92 -4.34 -14.51
C TYR A 87 -2.75 -5.03 -15.60
N LEU A 88 -4.07 -5.10 -15.43
CA LEU A 88 -4.98 -5.59 -16.46
C LEU A 88 -5.11 -4.59 -17.62
N ILE A 89 -5.13 -3.29 -17.34
CA ILE A 89 -5.08 -2.24 -18.37
C ILE A 89 -3.80 -2.33 -19.20
N GLU A 90 -2.64 -2.55 -18.56
CA GLU A 90 -1.37 -2.75 -19.27
C GLU A 90 -1.39 -3.99 -20.18
N GLN A 91 -2.14 -5.03 -19.79
CA GLN A 91 -2.41 -6.21 -20.61
C GLN A 91 -3.52 -6.01 -21.66
N GLN A 92 -4.10 -4.80 -21.77
CA GLN A 92 -5.24 -4.47 -22.63
C GLN A 92 -6.54 -5.24 -22.29
N LYS A 93 -6.64 -5.77 -21.07
CA LYS A 93 -7.82 -6.48 -20.54
C LYS A 93 -8.75 -5.49 -19.83
N PHE A 94 -9.28 -4.53 -20.58
CA PHE A 94 -10.04 -3.41 -20.02
C PHE A 94 -11.32 -3.85 -19.30
N ASP A 95 -12.08 -4.78 -19.88
CA ASP A 95 -13.33 -5.28 -19.28
C ASP A 95 -13.08 -5.97 -17.94
N ASP A 96 -11.97 -6.71 -17.84
CA ASP A 96 -11.56 -7.37 -16.60
C ASP A 96 -11.09 -6.37 -15.54
N ALA A 97 -10.54 -5.22 -15.94
CA ALA A 97 -9.99 -4.21 -15.02
C ALA A 97 -11.08 -3.41 -14.27
N ILE A 98 -12.21 -3.14 -14.93
CA ILE A 98 -13.32 -2.33 -14.39
C ILE A 98 -13.76 -2.78 -12.98
N PRO A 99 -14.12 -4.06 -12.75
CA PRO A 99 -14.60 -4.49 -11.43
C PRO A 99 -13.55 -4.30 -10.32
N TRP A 100 -12.26 -4.40 -10.64
CA TRP A 100 -11.17 -4.16 -9.68
C TRP A 100 -11.06 -2.69 -9.31
N LEU A 101 -11.09 -1.79 -10.30
CA LEU A 101 -11.03 -0.35 -10.07
C LEU A 101 -12.24 0.16 -9.29
N GLU A 102 -13.44 -0.34 -9.60
CA GLU A 102 -14.63 -0.02 -8.81
C GLU A 102 -14.51 -0.47 -7.35
N ARG A 103 -13.92 -1.65 -7.11
CA ARG A 103 -13.70 -2.15 -5.76
C ARG A 103 -12.65 -1.33 -5.00
N ALA A 104 -11.64 -0.80 -5.69
CA ALA A 104 -10.67 0.13 -5.13
C ALA A 104 -11.35 1.40 -4.60
N ILE A 105 -12.25 2.01 -5.39
CA ILE A 105 -12.99 3.23 -5.00
C ILE A 105 -13.89 2.99 -3.78
N ARG A 106 -14.46 1.79 -3.64
CA ARG A 106 -15.31 1.42 -2.49
C ARG A 106 -14.52 1.05 -1.23
N SER A 107 -13.20 0.99 -1.29
CA SER A 107 -12.37 0.55 -0.16
C SER A 107 -12.19 1.65 0.89
N SER A 108 -12.26 1.28 2.17
CA SER A 108 -12.21 2.24 3.28
C SER A 108 -10.79 2.68 3.65
N ARG A 109 -9.78 1.86 3.32
CA ARG A 109 -8.36 2.17 3.52
C ARG A 109 -7.70 2.28 2.16
N TYR A 110 -7.25 3.47 1.80
CA TYR A 110 -6.43 3.70 0.63
C TYR A 110 -5.23 4.53 1.04
N GLU A 111 -4.02 4.03 0.81
CA GLU A 111 -2.80 4.74 1.16
C GLU A 111 -2.21 5.35 -0.09
N ALA A 112 -1.85 6.63 -0.02
CA ALA A 112 -1.09 7.23 -1.10
C ALA A 112 0.25 6.49 -1.25
N TYR A 113 0.77 6.43 -2.49
CA TYR A 113 2.06 5.83 -2.84
C TYR A 113 3.21 6.50 -2.06
N HIS A 114 3.39 6.13 -0.80
CA HIS A 114 4.48 6.60 0.05
C HIS A 114 5.27 5.38 0.48
N PHE A 115 6.53 5.32 0.03
CA PHE A 115 7.47 4.34 0.52
C PHE A 115 7.66 4.52 2.03
N PRO A 116 7.69 3.40 2.79
CA PRO A 116 8.25 3.20 4.14
C PRO A 116 9.66 3.81 4.38
N GLY A 117 9.85 5.10 4.12
CA GLY A 117 10.97 5.93 4.60
C GLY A 117 10.69 7.45 4.60
N THR A 118 9.56 7.90 4.04
CA THR A 118 9.34 9.35 3.77
C THR A 118 8.32 10.07 4.68
N THR A 119 7.47 9.39 5.46
CA THR A 119 6.40 10.09 6.22
C THR A 119 5.94 9.52 7.58
N TRP A 120 6.39 8.35 8.11
CA TRP A 120 5.99 7.94 9.50
C TRP A 120 6.77 8.62 10.63
N ASP A 121 7.90 9.28 10.37
CA ASP A 121 8.77 9.81 11.44
C ASP A 121 8.54 11.29 11.80
N THR A 122 7.55 11.98 11.20
CA THR A 122 7.35 13.43 11.46
C THR A 122 5.95 13.84 11.86
N ARG A 123 5.01 12.91 12.06
CA ARG A 123 3.71 13.27 12.66
C ARG A 123 3.54 12.64 14.03
N PRO A 124 3.55 13.44 15.11
CA PRO A 124 3.03 12.99 16.39
C PRO A 124 1.59 12.54 16.17
N ARG A 125 1.24 11.34 16.65
CA ARG A 125 -0.14 10.88 16.73
C ARG A 125 -0.92 11.78 17.70
N SER A 126 -1.44 12.90 17.20
CA SER A 126 -2.50 13.62 17.88
C SER A 126 -3.81 12.86 17.66
N GLN A 127 -4.28 12.22 18.72
CA GLN A 127 -5.61 11.64 18.79
C GLN A 127 -6.68 12.71 18.51
N GLY A 128 -7.82 12.28 17.96
CA GLY A 128 -9.11 12.92 18.22
C GLY A 128 -9.69 13.79 17.11
N ASN A 129 -10.51 13.16 16.26
CA ASN A 129 -11.93 13.47 16.02
C ASN A 129 -12.36 14.96 16.01
N VAL A 130 -12.94 15.47 14.91
CA VAL A 130 -14.41 15.61 14.70
C VAL A 130 -14.72 16.47 13.46
N HIS A 131 -15.85 16.16 12.82
CA HIS A 131 -16.62 16.99 11.89
C HIS A 131 -16.50 18.51 12.09
N ALA A 132 -16.28 19.25 11.01
CA ALA A 132 -16.85 20.59 10.81
C ALA A 132 -17.00 20.87 9.31
N GLY A 133 -18.24 21.03 8.86
CA GLY A 133 -18.57 21.51 7.51
C GLY A 133 -18.16 22.98 7.31
N PRO A 134 -18.26 23.51 6.08
CA PRO A 134 -17.76 24.85 5.79
C PRO A 134 -18.62 25.92 6.47
N ALA A 135 -18.03 26.67 7.39
CA ALA A 135 -18.62 27.85 7.99
C ALA A 135 -18.50 29.04 7.02
N VAL A 136 -19.65 29.52 6.53
CA VAL A 136 -19.81 30.82 5.88
C VAL A 136 -19.52 31.91 6.91
N LEU A 137 -18.58 32.80 6.62
CA LEU A 137 -18.38 34.04 7.38
C LEU A 137 -18.67 35.24 6.48
N SER A 138 -19.85 35.80 6.68
CA SER A 138 -20.26 37.15 6.31
C SER A 138 -19.74 38.16 7.35
N GLN A 139 -19.02 39.18 6.90
CA GLN A 139 -18.85 40.50 7.54
C GLN A 139 -18.37 41.43 6.42
N GLY A 140 -19.02 42.53 6.04
CA GLY A 140 -19.71 43.50 6.89
C GLY A 140 -18.80 44.74 7.01
N ALA A 141 -18.65 45.49 5.91
CA ALA A 141 -17.93 46.77 5.90
C ALA A 141 -18.94 47.93 6.05
N ARG A 142 -18.93 48.53 7.23
CA ARG A 142 -19.32 49.90 7.59
C ARG A 142 -18.26 50.29 8.64
N ASP A 143 -17.56 51.41 8.60
CA ASP A 143 -17.92 52.78 8.22
C ASP A 143 -16.79 53.47 7.43
#